data_AF-A0A6G0Y1J3-F1
#
_entry.id   AF-A0A6G0Y1J3-F1
#
_cell.length_a   1.000
_cell.length_b   1.000
_cell.length_c   1.000
_cell.angle_alpha   90.00
_cell.angle_beta   90.00
_cell.angle_gamma   90.00
#
_symmetry.space_group_name_H-M   'P 1'
#
loop_
_entity.id
_entity.type
_entity.pdbx_description
1 polymer ?
#
loop_
_entity_poly.entity_id
_entity_poly.type
_entity_poly.pdbx_seq_one_letter_code
_entity_poly.pdbx_strand_id
1 'polypeptide(L)'
;MECDSVHSTIERQYKNVYVYLPRQFVVHSITARKLPIPYRAKLVNYSFFKNYSQKRYTVLYVLEEALNYQASQKKCKQYLHFQTCTVYTTEAKIPLDKWNDLQFLKEMMPSDTHSFYDNISCENESRKM
;
A
#
# COMPACT_ATOMS: atom_id res chain seq x y z
N MET A 1 -10.95 14.73 20.76
CA MET A 1 -9.59 15.31 20.73
C MET A 1 -8.78 14.75 21.91
N GLU A 2 -8.36 13.49 21.85
CA GLU A 2 -7.53 12.88 22.91
C GLU A 2 -6.03 12.94 22.57
N CYS A 3 -5.68 12.90 21.28
CA CYS A 3 -4.31 12.89 20.77
C CYS A 3 -3.51 14.13 21.22
N ASP A 4 -4.16 15.29 21.21
CA ASP A 4 -3.53 16.58 21.53
C ASP A 4 -3.14 16.68 23.01
N SER A 5 -3.87 15.98 23.89
CA SER A 5 -3.62 15.99 25.33
C SER A 5 -2.34 15.22 25.72
N VAL A 6 -2.07 14.10 25.04
CA VAL A 6 -0.87 13.30 25.25
C VAL A 6 0.35 14.04 24.71
N HIS A 7 0.24 14.57 23.49
CA HIS A 7 1.30 15.33 22.85
C HIS A 7 1.73 16.53 23.70
N SER A 8 0.77 17.34 24.16
CA SER A 8 1.01 18.50 25.03
C SER A 8 1.74 18.14 26.34
N THR A 9 1.39 17.00 26.95
CA THR A 9 1.99 16.57 28.22
C THR A 9 3.44 16.15 28.04
N ILE A 10 3.70 15.42 26.95
CA ILE A 10 5.03 14.98 26.54
C ILE A 10 5.91 16.21 26.25
N GLU A 11 5.45 17.14 25.40
CA GLU A 11 6.18 18.35 25.06
C GLU A 11 6.58 19.19 26.27
N ARG A 12 5.68 19.35 27.25
CA ARG A 12 5.98 20.07 28.50
C ARG A 12 7.18 19.50 29.25
N GLN A 13 7.39 18.19 29.20
CA GLN A 13 8.53 17.54 29.83
C GLN A 13 9.82 17.66 29.00
N TYR A 14 9.71 17.71 27.66
CA TYR A 14 10.87 17.74 26.76
C TYR A 14 11.50 19.11 26.53
N LYS A 15 10.77 20.21 26.74
CA LYS A 15 11.24 21.57 26.38
C LYS A 15 12.62 21.96 26.92
N ASN A 16 13.03 21.40 28.06
CA ASN A 16 14.31 21.72 28.71
C ASN A 16 15.23 20.50 28.90
N VAL A 17 14.99 19.41 28.16
CA VAL A 17 15.74 18.15 28.33
C VAL A 17 16.46 17.80 27.03
N TYR A 18 17.78 17.72 27.09
CA TYR A 18 18.59 17.23 25.98
C TYR A 18 18.50 15.70 25.91
N VAL A 19 18.09 15.20 24.74
CA VAL A 19 17.97 13.77 24.45
C VAL A 19 19.11 13.37 23.56
N TYR A 20 20.05 12.58 24.08
CA TYR A 20 21.21 12.10 23.33
C TYR A 20 21.00 10.68 22.79
N LEU A 21 20.08 9.92 23.40
CA LEU A 21 19.82 8.53 23.06
C LEU A 21 18.32 8.29 22.81
N PRO A 22 17.93 7.50 21.79
CA PRO A 22 16.53 7.16 21.55
C PRO A 22 15.82 6.50 22.75
N ARG A 23 16.55 5.73 23.56
CA ARG A 23 16.01 5.14 24.79
C ARG A 23 15.55 6.19 25.80
N GLN A 24 16.27 7.31 25.91
CA GLN A 24 15.90 8.40 26.81
C GLN A 24 14.56 9.00 26.39
N PHE A 25 14.31 9.09 25.07
CA PHE A 25 13.02 9.54 24.56
C PHE A 25 11.86 8.61 24.99
N VAL A 26 12.08 7.29 24.97
CA VAL A 26 11.05 6.36 25.45
C VAL A 26 10.77 6.54 26.95
N VAL A 27 11.81 6.76 27.75
CA VAL A 27 11.66 6.96 29.21
C VAL A 27 10.90 8.26 29.51
N HIS A 28 11.31 9.37 28.91
CA HIS A 28 10.67 10.66 29.15
C HIS A 28 9.20 10.64 28.71
N SER A 29 8.89 10.07 27.54
CA SER A 29 7.50 9.95 27.09
C SER A 29 6.63 9.08 28.02
N ILE A 30 7.16 7.99 28.60
CA ILE A 30 6.44 7.17 29.60
C ILE A 30 6.13 7.98 30.86
N THR A 31 7.13 8.72 31.36
CA THR A 31 7.06 9.45 32.63
C THR A 31 6.27 10.77 32.58
N ALA A 32 5.89 11.22 31.38
CA ALA A 32 5.21 12.51 31.19
C ALA A 32 3.89 12.64 31.94
N ARG A 33 3.15 11.55 32.09
CA ARG A 33 1.92 11.53 32.89
C ARG A 33 2.21 10.97 34.29
N LYS A 34 1.99 11.78 35.32
CA LYS A 34 2.17 11.36 36.73
C LYS A 34 0.91 10.78 37.35
N LEU A 35 -0.28 11.31 37.02
CA LEU A 35 -1.59 10.84 37.50
C LEU A 35 -2.55 10.70 36.30
N PRO A 36 -3.46 9.70 36.27
CA PRO A 36 -3.64 8.63 37.26
C PRO A 36 -2.56 7.51 37.17
N ILE A 37 -1.99 7.25 35.99
CA ILE A 37 -0.94 6.22 35.77
C ILE A 37 0.00 6.69 34.64
N PRO A 38 1.32 6.43 34.66
CA PRO A 38 2.22 6.70 33.54
C PRO A 38 1.78 6.10 32.19
N TYR A 39 2.36 6.61 31.09
CA TYR A 39 2.05 6.07 29.76
C TYR A 39 2.75 4.72 29.54
N ARG A 40 2.15 3.86 28.71
CA ARG A 40 2.76 2.58 28.33
C ARG A 40 3.31 2.69 26.90
N ALA A 41 4.62 2.62 26.75
CA ALA A 41 5.23 2.46 25.43
C ALA A 41 5.11 1.00 24.98
N LYS A 42 4.65 0.78 23.76
CA LYS A 42 4.72 -0.51 23.05
C LYS A 42 5.52 -0.29 21.80
N LEU A 43 6.52 -1.16 21.56
CA LEU A 43 7.22 -1.16 20.29
C LEU A 43 6.23 -1.61 19.22
N VAL A 44 6.18 -0.87 18.11
CA VAL A 44 5.26 -1.17 17.02
C VAL A 44 5.75 -2.45 16.36
N ASN A 45 5.00 -3.54 16.56
CA ASN A 45 5.24 -4.78 15.83
C ASN A 45 4.69 -4.62 14.41
N TYR A 46 5.47 -5.06 13.42
CA TYR A 46 5.09 -5.07 12.01
C TYR A 46 4.02 -6.12 11.66
N SER A 47 3.35 -6.69 12.67
CA SER A 47 2.29 -7.69 12.53
C SER A 47 1.00 -7.14 11.91
N PHE A 48 0.87 -5.81 11.77
CA PHE A 48 -0.25 -5.20 11.06
C PHE A 48 -0.11 -5.26 9.54
N PHE A 49 1.10 -5.54 9.02
CA PHE A 49 1.25 -5.71 7.58
C PHE A 49 0.58 -6.99 7.12
N LYS A 50 -0.16 -6.88 6.02
CA LYS A 50 -0.75 -8.05 5.35
C LYS A 50 0.40 -8.95 4.87
N ASN A 51 0.38 -10.21 5.30
CA ASN A 51 1.35 -11.19 4.84
C ASN A 51 0.96 -11.68 3.43
N TYR A 52 1.58 -11.11 2.40
CA TYR A 52 1.37 -11.51 1.01
C TYR A 52 2.08 -12.83 0.63
N SER A 53 2.89 -13.41 1.52
CA SER A 53 3.47 -14.75 1.36
C SER A 53 2.43 -15.86 1.56
N GLN A 54 1.33 -15.57 2.29
CA GLN A 54 0.17 -16.46 2.37
C GLN A 54 -0.62 -16.40 1.06
N LYS A 55 -0.08 -17.07 0.07
CA LYS A 55 -0.63 -17.24 -1.28
C LYS A 55 -1.87 -18.13 -1.21
N ARG A 56 -2.99 -17.56 -0.76
CA ARG A 56 -4.35 -18.06 -1.02
C ARG A 56 -4.94 -17.32 -2.22
N TYR A 57 -4.15 -17.13 -3.26
CA TYR A 57 -4.74 -16.97 -4.57
C TYR A 57 -5.16 -18.37 -5.02
N THR A 58 -6.43 -18.68 -4.85
CA THR A 58 -7.05 -19.74 -5.61
C THR A 58 -6.98 -19.27 -7.06
N VAL A 59 -5.94 -19.70 -7.79
CA VAL A 59 -6.01 -19.72 -9.24
C VAL A 59 -7.18 -20.66 -9.51
N LEU A 60 -8.34 -20.09 -9.80
CA LEU A 60 -9.51 -20.83 -10.28
C LEU A 60 -9.13 -21.37 -11.66
N TYR A 61 -8.37 -22.47 -11.67
CA TYR A 61 -8.54 -23.42 -12.74
C TYR A 61 -9.97 -23.92 -12.60
N VAL A 62 -10.77 -23.65 -13.63
CA VAL A 62 -12.09 -24.20 -13.81
C VAL A 62 -11.94 -25.72 -13.86
N LEU A 63 -12.19 -26.37 -12.73
CA LEU A 63 -12.61 -27.76 -12.72
C LEU A 63 -13.87 -27.79 -11.85
N GLU A 64 -14.94 -28.15 -12.53
CA GLU A 64 -16.29 -28.31 -12.01
C GLU A 64 -16.33 -29.36 -10.88
N GLU A 65 -17.48 -29.36 -10.18
CA GLU A 65 -17.91 -30.34 -9.17
C GLU A 65 -17.34 -30.13 -7.76
N ALA A 66 -18.11 -30.13 -6.67
CA ALA A 66 -19.55 -30.15 -6.47
C ALA A 66 -19.80 -29.70 -5.01
N LEU A 67 -20.92 -29.01 -4.81
CA LEU A 67 -21.83 -29.10 -3.66
C LEU A 67 -21.24 -29.56 -2.30
N ASN A 68 -21.08 -28.62 -1.37
CA ASN A 68 -21.69 -28.66 -0.02
C ASN A 68 -20.90 -27.79 0.98
N TYR A 69 -21.38 -26.58 1.25
CA TYR A 69 -21.52 -26.11 2.63
C TYR A 69 -22.38 -24.84 2.70
N GLN A 70 -23.69 -24.99 2.51
CA GLN A 70 -24.64 -23.99 3.00
C GLN A 70 -24.87 -24.25 4.49
N ALA A 71 -24.13 -23.59 5.37
CA ALA A 71 -24.61 -23.37 6.73
C ALA A 71 -23.94 -22.17 7.39
N SER A 72 -24.78 -21.21 7.78
CA SER A 72 -24.51 -20.07 8.65
C SER A 72 -24.11 -18.75 7.97
N GLN A 73 -25.09 -18.16 7.28
CA GLN A 73 -25.21 -16.70 7.22
C GLN A 73 -25.71 -16.19 8.56
N LYS A 74 -25.00 -15.23 9.21
CA LYS A 74 -25.63 -14.05 9.84
C LYS A 74 -24.64 -12.87 9.93
N LYS A 75 -24.99 -11.78 9.21
CA LYS A 75 -24.54 -10.37 9.32
C LYS A 75 -23.02 -10.14 9.16
N CYS A 76 -22.55 -9.25 8.29
CA CYS A 76 -23.07 -7.93 7.97
C CYS A 76 -22.55 -7.52 6.58
N LYS A 77 -23.47 -7.12 5.68
CA LYS A 77 -23.13 -6.42 4.45
C LYS A 77 -22.84 -4.97 4.83
N GLN A 78 -21.60 -4.54 4.75
CA GLN A 78 -21.28 -3.18 4.30
C GLN A 78 -19.77 -3.08 4.00
N TYR A 79 -19.46 -2.81 2.74
CA TYR A 79 -18.15 -2.42 2.18
C TYR A 79 -17.06 -3.51 2.06
N LEU A 80 -16.86 -3.98 0.83
CA LEU A 80 -15.61 -3.87 0.08
C LEU A 80 -15.80 -4.61 -1.25
N HIS A 81 -16.28 -3.90 -2.28
CA HIS A 81 -15.94 -4.30 -3.64
C HIS A 81 -14.46 -3.94 -3.84
N PHE A 82 -13.58 -4.74 -3.25
CA PHE A 82 -12.17 -4.67 -3.49
C PHE A 82 -11.95 -5.39 -4.82
N GLN A 83 -12.08 -4.64 -5.92
CA GLN A 83 -11.59 -5.09 -7.21
C GLN A 83 -10.07 -5.28 -7.02
N THR A 84 -9.65 -6.53 -6.80
CA THR A 84 -8.22 -6.85 -6.76
C THR A 84 -7.68 -6.51 -8.14
N CYS A 85 -6.87 -5.46 -8.24
CA CYS A 85 -5.98 -5.28 -9.38
C CYS A 85 -5.20 -6.59 -9.51
N THR A 86 -5.55 -7.38 -10.51
CA THR A 86 -4.74 -8.52 -10.92
C THR A 86 -3.37 -7.95 -11.24
N VAL A 87 -2.33 -8.43 -10.56
CA VAL A 87 -0.96 -8.14 -10.97
C VAL A 87 -0.86 -8.57 -12.43
N TYR A 88 -0.47 -7.65 -13.31
CA TYR A 88 -0.33 -7.94 -14.73
C TYR A 88 0.62 -9.13 -14.88
N THR A 89 0.12 -10.23 -15.44
CA THR A 89 0.92 -11.45 -15.69
C THR A 89 1.83 -11.28 -16.91
N THR A 90 1.47 -10.36 -17.79
CA THR A 90 2.16 -10.03 -19.03
C THR A 90 2.09 -8.52 -19.23
N GLU A 91 3.02 -7.97 -20.00
CA GLU A 91 2.98 -6.56 -20.38
C GLU A 91 1.68 -6.23 -21.12
N ALA A 92 1.00 -5.16 -20.69
CA ALA A 92 -0.20 -4.70 -21.36
C ALA A 92 0.18 -3.97 -22.66
N LYS A 93 -0.38 -4.41 -23.78
CA LYS A 93 -0.14 -3.76 -25.07
C LYS A 93 -0.71 -2.35 -25.07
N ILE A 94 0.06 -1.40 -25.59
CA ILE A 94 -0.38 -0.02 -25.73
C ILE A 94 -1.19 0.11 -27.04
N PRO A 95 -2.30 0.88 -27.05
CA PRO A 95 -3.03 1.19 -28.27
C PRO A 95 -2.12 1.84 -29.32
N LEU A 96 -2.35 1.53 -30.60
CA LEU A 96 -1.52 2.01 -31.71
C LEU A 96 -1.39 3.55 -31.73
N ASP A 97 -2.48 4.27 -31.46
CA ASP A 97 -2.47 5.75 -31.46
C ASP A 97 -1.50 6.32 -30.43
N LYS A 98 -1.54 5.77 -29.21
CA LYS A 98 -0.64 6.20 -28.13
C LYS A 98 0.82 5.83 -28.44
N TRP A 99 1.03 4.70 -29.10
CA TRP A 99 2.37 4.32 -29.54
C TRP A 99 2.91 5.31 -30.57
N ASN A 100 2.10 5.72 -31.56
CA ASN A 100 2.49 6.75 -32.53
C ASN A 100 2.82 8.08 -31.84
N ASP A 101 1.99 8.54 -30.90
CA ASP A 101 2.24 9.77 -30.12
C ASP A 101 3.59 9.69 -29.37
N LEU A 102 3.93 8.52 -28.82
CA LEU A 102 5.21 8.29 -28.16
C LEU A 102 6.38 8.31 -29.14
N GLN A 103 6.22 7.77 -30.34
CA GLN A 103 7.25 7.84 -31.38
C GLN A 103 7.45 9.28 -31.88
N PHE A 104 6.40 10.10 -31.96
CA PHE A 104 6.56 11.53 -32.24
C PHE A 104 7.31 12.25 -31.12
N LEU A 105 6.98 11.96 -29.85
CA LEU A 105 7.65 12.59 -28.71
C LEU A 105 9.13 12.19 -28.61
N LYS A 106 9.46 10.96 -29.01
CA LYS A 106 10.81 10.41 -29.01
C LYS A 106 11.79 11.29 -29.79
N GLU A 107 11.37 11.91 -30.89
CA GLU A 107 12.23 12.81 -31.70
C GLU A 107 12.73 14.03 -30.92
N MET A 108 11.98 14.49 -29.90
CA MET A 108 12.38 15.62 -29.05
C MET A 108 13.32 15.22 -27.91
N MET A 109 13.48 13.92 -27.65
CA MET A 109 14.29 13.39 -26.57
C MET A 109 15.66 12.93 -27.06
N PRO A 110 16.68 12.88 -26.19
CA PRO A 110 18.00 12.42 -26.59
C PRO A 110 17.99 10.94 -27.01
N SER A 111 18.89 10.58 -27.92
CA SER A 111 18.90 9.28 -28.61
C SER A 111 19.20 8.08 -27.70
N ASP A 112 19.75 8.31 -26.51
CA ASP A 112 20.01 7.29 -25.49
C ASP A 112 18.71 6.67 -24.94
N THR A 113 17.61 7.43 -24.91
CA THR A 113 16.31 6.96 -24.44
C THR A 113 15.51 6.19 -25.50
N HIS A 114 15.92 6.25 -26.76
CA HIS A 114 15.16 5.76 -27.90
C HIS A 114 14.94 4.24 -27.87
N SER A 115 15.96 3.50 -27.42
CA SER A 115 15.90 2.04 -27.30
C SER A 115 14.79 1.54 -26.37
N PHE A 116 14.35 2.36 -25.41
CA PHE A 116 13.25 1.99 -24.54
C PHE A 116 11.91 1.98 -25.29
N TYR A 117 11.64 3.04 -26.07
CA TYR A 117 10.37 3.22 -26.77
C TYR A 117 10.18 2.27 -27.96
N ASP A 118 11.28 1.86 -28.60
CA ASP A 118 11.26 0.91 -29.72
C ASP A 118 10.83 -0.51 -29.32
N ASN A 119 11.06 -0.88 -28.05
CA ASN A 119 10.79 -2.23 -27.55
C ASN A 119 9.40 -2.38 -26.90
N ILE A 120 8.58 -1.33 -26.88
CA ILE A 120 7.26 -1.36 -26.25
C ILE A 120 6.27 -2.16 -27.12
N SER A 121 5.60 -3.14 -26.53
CA SER A 121 4.57 -3.93 -27.23
C SER A 121 3.32 -3.08 -27.58
N CYS A 122 2.99 -3.00 -28.87
CA CYS A 122 1.84 -2.27 -29.39
C CYS A 122 0.74 -3.20 -29.94
N GLU A 123 -0.49 -2.69 -29.97
CA GLU A 123 -1.61 -3.31 -30.69
C GLU A 123 -1.54 -3.00 -32.20
N ASN A 124 -2.03 -3.91 -33.03
CA ASN A 124 -1.99 -3.76 -34.49
C ASN A 124 -3.05 -2.77 -35.04
N GLU A 125 -4.07 -2.45 -34.24
CA GLU A 125 -5.23 -1.68 -34.66
C GLU A 125 -5.38 -0.39 -33.84
N SER A 126 -5.81 0.69 -34.51
CA SER A 126 -6.21 1.93 -33.84
C SER A 126 -7.56 1.73 -33.14
N ARG A 127 -7.74 2.38 -31.99
CA ARG A 127 -9.00 2.34 -31.25
C ARG A 127 -9.88 3.57 -31.49
N LYS A 128 -9.47 4.45 -32.42
CA LYS A 128 -10.29 5.57 -32.86
C LYS A 128 -11.38 5.07 -33.81
N MET A 129 -12.63 5.34 -33.46
CA MET A 129 -13.81 5.16 -34.32
C MET A 129 -13.92 6.32 -35.31
#